data_AF-A0AAV4D154-F1
#
_entry.id   AF-A0AAV4D154-F1
#
_cell.length_a   1.000
_cell.length_b   1.000
_cell.length_c   1.000
_cell.angle_alpha   90.00
_cell.angle_beta   90.00
_cell.angle_gamma   90.00
#
_symmetry.space_group_name_H-M   'P 1'
#
loop_
_entity.id
_entity.type
_entity.pdbx_description
1 polymer ?
#
loop_
_entity_poly.entity_id
_entity_poly.type
_entity_poly.pdbx_seq_one_letter_code
_entity_poly.pdbx_strand_id
1 'polypeptide(L)'
;MLKETKQMKVRDKDFHYRKAIVSWHILSVVLFVFTLSVCGAMSNDENADVAQTNGAAISPTKASTSVQNSTTMNETDEHSSSFTAADCFLDVYEVCPENVDCTLLGGECIDCEFNTSCQYGSKQVAKCSPKANITCSGKRVFEREYDCRYCYQLSAWQTWCNQSIDCALNKPRSHWPARPFFVSTCWAKSEHLCMGRRCFHKQVFCNWSNGYKWSKAMLLSIFLGGFGVDRFYLGFWVEGIGKLLSFGGLGVWTLVDVILIGVGYIGPSDGSLYI
;
A
#
# COMPACT_ATOMS: atom_id res chain seq x y z
N MET A 1 -14.15 22.83 17.65
CA MET A 1 -12.81 23.14 17.11
C MET A 1 -11.68 23.03 18.16
N LEU A 2 -11.74 23.68 19.33
CA LEU A 2 -10.65 23.62 20.35
C LEU A 2 -10.59 22.34 21.22
N LYS A 3 -11.65 21.52 21.24
CA LYS A 3 -11.73 20.29 22.05
C LYS A 3 -11.10 19.07 21.35
N GLU A 4 -11.06 19.08 20.02
CA GLU A 4 -10.53 17.98 19.20
C GLU A 4 -9.01 18.04 19.03
N THR A 5 -8.44 19.24 18.95
CA THR A 5 -6.98 19.44 18.89
C THR A 5 -6.26 18.96 20.15
N LYS A 6 -6.90 19.07 21.33
CA LYS A 6 -6.37 18.51 22.59
C LYS A 6 -6.44 16.98 22.62
N GLN A 7 -7.51 16.38 22.09
CA GLN A 7 -7.66 14.92 22.03
C GLN A 7 -6.67 14.26 21.05
N MET A 8 -6.34 14.91 19.93
CA MET A 8 -5.30 14.41 19.01
C MET A 8 -3.91 14.46 19.64
N LYS A 9 -3.56 15.55 20.34
CA LYS A 9 -2.22 15.71 20.94
C LYS A 9 -1.96 14.82 22.16
N VAL A 10 -3.02 14.42 22.88
CA VAL A 10 -2.92 13.44 23.97
C VAL A 10 -2.72 12.02 23.41
N ARG A 11 -3.41 11.67 22.32
CA ARG A 11 -3.33 10.35 21.67
C ARG A 11 -1.98 10.09 20.97
N ASP A 12 -1.36 11.14 20.44
CA ASP A 12 -0.02 11.11 19.82
C ASP A 12 1.08 10.80 20.86
N LYS A 13 1.04 11.47 22.02
CA LYS A 13 1.95 11.20 23.14
C LYS A 13 1.80 9.79 23.70
N ASP A 14 0.57 9.30 23.81
CA ASP A 14 0.26 7.97 24.36
C ASP A 14 0.73 6.82 23.43
N PHE A 15 0.78 7.05 22.11
CA PHE A 15 1.29 6.10 21.13
C PHE A 15 2.82 6.07 21.07
N HIS A 16 3.48 7.23 21.12
CA HIS A 16 4.94 7.31 21.30
C HIS A 16 5.37 6.65 22.62
N TYR A 17 4.58 6.84 23.69
CA TYR A 17 4.77 6.18 24.97
C TYR A 17 4.57 4.67 24.90
N ARG A 18 3.55 4.16 24.21
CA ARG A 18 3.33 2.71 24.02
C ARG A 18 4.40 2.03 23.17
N LYS A 19 4.95 2.71 22.14
CA LYS A 19 6.13 2.24 21.40
C LYS A 19 7.38 2.24 22.27
N ALA A 20 7.58 3.28 23.08
CA ALA A 20 8.66 3.34 24.05
C ALA A 20 8.52 2.21 25.09
N ILE A 21 7.32 1.90 25.57
CA ILE A 21 7.04 0.82 26.55
C ILE A 21 7.30 -0.56 25.97
N VAL A 22 6.84 -0.87 24.75
CA VAL A 22 7.12 -2.18 24.12
C VAL A 22 8.61 -2.32 23.82
N SER A 23 9.25 -1.24 23.37
CA SER A 23 10.71 -1.19 23.22
C SER A 23 11.43 -1.34 24.56
N TRP A 24 10.91 -0.76 25.65
CA TRP A 24 11.46 -0.87 27.01
C TRP A 24 11.29 -2.26 27.61
N HIS A 25 10.16 -2.93 27.40
CA HIS A 25 9.95 -4.30 27.85
C HIS A 25 10.82 -5.28 27.08
N ILE A 26 10.99 -5.08 25.77
CA ILE A 26 11.90 -5.90 24.96
C ILE A 26 13.36 -5.62 25.34
N LEU A 27 13.76 -4.36 25.53
CA LEU A 27 15.09 -3.98 26.04
C LEU A 27 15.33 -4.54 27.45
N SER A 28 14.32 -4.54 28.32
CA SER A 28 14.41 -5.06 29.69
C SER A 28 14.54 -6.58 29.70
N VAL A 29 13.80 -7.31 28.86
CA VAL A 29 13.95 -8.76 28.70
C VAL A 29 15.31 -9.11 28.08
N VAL A 30 15.76 -8.35 27.07
CA VAL A 30 17.08 -8.54 26.43
C VAL A 30 18.22 -8.24 27.42
N LEU A 31 18.12 -7.18 28.22
CA LEU A 31 19.06 -6.88 29.31
C LEU A 31 19.04 -7.96 30.38
N PHE A 32 17.87 -8.48 30.76
CA PHE A 32 17.72 -9.54 31.76
C PHE A 32 18.36 -10.86 31.30
N VAL A 33 18.19 -11.21 30.02
CA VAL A 33 18.84 -12.38 29.39
C VAL A 33 20.35 -12.17 29.25
N PHE A 34 20.80 -10.95 28.92
CA PHE A 34 22.23 -10.61 28.91
C PHE A 34 22.85 -10.68 30.32
N THR A 35 22.16 -10.21 31.36
CA THR A 35 22.64 -10.31 32.75
C THR A 35 22.73 -11.76 33.23
N LEU A 36 21.80 -12.62 32.81
CA LEU A 36 21.86 -14.06 33.09
C LEU A 36 23.01 -14.76 32.36
N SER A 37 23.36 -14.30 31.15
CA SER A 37 24.50 -14.83 30.40
C SER A 37 25.85 -14.34 30.92
N VAL A 38 25.92 -13.14 31.51
CA VAL A 38 27.18 -12.55 32.01
C VAL A 38 27.47 -12.94 33.47
N CYS A 39 26.47 -13.28 34.29
CA CYS A 39 26.68 -13.85 35.64
C CYS A 39 27.10 -15.33 35.64
N GLY A 40 27.10 -16.02 34.49
CA GLY A 40 27.53 -17.42 34.36
C GLY A 40 29.05 -17.62 34.35
N ALA A 41 29.86 -16.56 34.37
CA ALA A 41 31.32 -16.63 34.34
C ALA A 41 31.94 -15.71 35.40
N MET A 42 31.97 -16.19 36.66
CA MET A 42 32.83 -15.63 37.70
C MET A 42 34.14 -16.43 37.79
N SER A 43 35.27 -15.77 37.54
CA SER A 43 36.54 -16.05 38.21
C SER A 43 37.36 -14.77 38.34
N ASN A 44 37.91 -14.58 39.53
CA ASN A 44 38.58 -13.40 40.09
C ASN A 44 39.85 -12.96 39.34
N ASP A 45 40.19 -11.66 39.39
CA ASP A 45 41.32 -11.15 40.21
C ASP A 45 41.35 -9.60 40.26
N GLU A 46 41.95 -9.07 41.33
CA GLU A 46 42.09 -7.67 41.71
C GLU A 46 43.13 -6.93 40.84
N ASN A 47 42.97 -5.62 40.60
CA ASN A 47 43.67 -4.54 41.34
C ASN A 47 43.54 -3.16 40.64
N ALA A 48 43.71 -2.12 41.45
CA ALA A 48 43.46 -0.70 41.20
C ALA A 48 44.42 -0.02 40.19
N ASP A 49 43.98 1.08 39.58
CA ASP A 49 44.57 2.41 39.85
C ASP A 49 43.85 3.60 39.18
N VAL A 50 44.03 4.74 39.82
CA VAL A 50 43.38 6.05 39.69
C VAL A 50 43.99 6.90 38.56
N ALA A 51 43.17 7.66 37.81
CA ALA A 51 43.51 9.06 37.43
C ALA A 51 42.35 9.81 36.78
N GLN A 52 42.06 10.97 37.36
CA GLN A 52 41.19 12.05 36.95
C GLN A 52 41.89 12.93 35.89
N THR A 53 41.17 13.58 34.96
CA THR A 53 41.42 15.00 34.55
C THR A 53 40.47 15.50 33.44
N ASN A 54 40.20 16.81 33.49
CA ASN A 54 39.32 17.61 32.64
C ASN A 54 40.05 18.24 31.44
N GLY A 55 39.30 18.75 30.45
CA GLY A 55 39.73 19.80 29.50
C GLY A 55 39.24 19.54 28.06
N ALA A 56 38.23 20.24 27.53
CA ALA A 56 38.18 21.63 27.04
C ALA A 56 38.63 21.82 25.56
N ALA A 57 37.64 22.21 24.74
CA ALA A 57 37.67 23.06 23.53
C ALA A 57 38.48 22.64 22.27
N ILE A 58 37.88 22.86 21.09
CA ILE A 58 38.34 23.74 19.99
C ILE A 58 37.48 23.51 18.71
N SER A 59 36.77 24.55 18.25
CA SER A 59 36.43 24.87 16.84
C SER A 59 37.54 25.78 16.29
N PRO A 60 37.78 25.99 14.97
CA PRO A 60 36.81 26.35 13.91
C PRO A 60 37.15 25.70 12.52
N THR A 61 36.45 25.83 11.39
CA THR A 61 36.36 27.03 10.52
C THR A 61 35.54 26.71 9.23
N LYS A 62 34.88 27.75 8.74
CA LYS A 62 34.08 27.96 7.50
C LYS A 62 34.66 27.42 6.18
N ALA A 63 33.77 27.10 5.24
CA ALA A 63 33.76 27.68 3.89
C ALA A 63 32.38 27.54 3.21
N SER A 64 31.80 28.68 2.83
CA SER A 64 30.64 28.82 1.95
C SER A 64 31.13 29.05 0.52
N THR A 65 30.48 28.46 -0.49
CA THR A 65 30.40 29.08 -1.83
C THR A 65 29.07 28.73 -2.50
N SER A 66 28.35 29.80 -2.84
CA SER A 66 27.15 29.90 -3.68
C SER A 66 27.48 29.76 -5.17
N VAL A 67 26.57 29.21 -5.97
CA VAL A 67 26.28 29.73 -7.32
C VAL A 67 24.79 29.54 -7.63
N GLN A 68 24.10 30.65 -7.87
CA GLN A 68 22.80 30.72 -8.54
C GLN A 68 23.03 30.67 -10.06
N ASN A 69 22.07 30.12 -10.83
CA ASN A 69 21.46 30.90 -11.90
C ASN A 69 20.16 30.26 -12.41
N SER A 70 19.18 31.13 -12.53
CA SER A 70 17.88 30.99 -13.21
C SER A 70 18.07 30.85 -14.72
N THR A 71 17.08 30.32 -15.45
CA THR A 71 16.23 31.09 -16.42
C THR A 71 15.25 30.16 -17.17
N THR A 72 14.07 30.73 -17.36
CA THR A 72 12.77 30.46 -17.98
C THR A 72 12.65 29.93 -19.43
N MET A 73 11.47 29.28 -19.65
CA MET A 73 10.57 29.22 -20.83
C MET A 73 11.00 28.47 -22.11
N ASN A 74 10.24 27.45 -22.54
CA ASN A 74 9.27 27.60 -23.64
C ASN A 74 8.40 26.35 -23.89
N GLU A 75 7.24 26.66 -24.46
CA GLU A 75 6.00 25.91 -24.70
C GLU A 75 6.02 25.12 -26.04
N THR A 76 4.87 24.50 -26.37
CA THR A 76 4.48 23.64 -27.52
C THR A 76 4.87 22.16 -27.36
N ASP A 77 3.96 21.18 -27.31
CA ASP A 77 2.81 20.96 -28.19
C ASP A 77 1.58 20.34 -27.49
N GLU A 78 0.45 20.64 -28.11
CA GLU A 78 -0.91 20.23 -27.79
C GLU A 78 -1.11 18.70 -27.79
N HIS A 79 -1.51 18.17 -26.63
CA HIS A 79 -2.56 17.15 -26.62
C HIS A 79 -3.53 17.47 -25.49
N SER A 80 -4.51 18.30 -25.82
CA SER A 80 -5.64 18.62 -24.95
C SER A 80 -6.47 17.36 -24.70
N SER A 81 -6.21 16.66 -23.61
CA SER A 81 -7.23 15.85 -22.94
C SER A 81 -7.68 16.64 -21.72
N SER A 82 -8.65 17.52 -21.95
CA SER A 82 -9.37 18.24 -20.91
C SER A 82 -10.18 17.25 -20.07
N PHE A 83 -9.56 16.73 -19.00
CA PHE A 83 -10.25 15.94 -17.99
C PHE A 83 -11.29 16.78 -17.26
N THR A 84 -12.56 16.63 -17.66
CA THR A 84 -13.72 17.10 -16.90
C THR A 84 -14.78 16.01 -16.87
N ALA A 85 -15.17 15.55 -15.67
CA ALA A 85 -16.33 14.71 -15.33
C ALA A 85 -16.72 13.51 -16.24
N ALA A 86 -15.81 12.98 -17.08
CA ALA A 86 -16.10 12.14 -18.25
C ALA A 86 -15.60 10.68 -18.20
N ASP A 87 -15.21 10.13 -17.06
CA ASP A 87 -14.67 8.76 -17.03
C ASP A 87 -15.77 7.69 -16.86
N CYS A 88 -16.56 7.49 -17.91
CA CYS A 88 -17.37 6.29 -18.17
C CYS A 88 -17.77 6.17 -19.66
N PHE A 89 -16.96 6.68 -20.59
CA PHE A 89 -17.23 6.50 -22.02
C PHE A 89 -16.65 5.14 -22.47
N LEU A 90 -17.52 4.31 -23.04
CA LEU A 90 -17.16 3.05 -23.68
C LEU A 90 -17.65 3.18 -25.12
N ASP A 91 -16.74 3.20 -26.08
CA ASP A 91 -17.16 3.15 -27.48
C ASP A 91 -17.70 1.76 -27.76
N VAL A 92 -19.02 1.69 -27.91
CA VAL A 92 -19.75 0.44 -28.11
C VAL A 92 -19.32 -0.23 -29.42
N TYR A 93 -18.86 0.52 -30.41
CA TYR A 93 -18.40 -0.02 -31.70
C TYR A 93 -17.04 -0.73 -31.61
N GLU A 94 -16.17 -0.30 -30.70
CA GLU A 94 -14.85 -0.91 -30.54
C GLU A 94 -14.91 -2.23 -29.76
N VAL A 95 -15.88 -2.36 -28.86
CA VAL A 95 -15.97 -3.50 -27.93
C VAL A 95 -16.93 -4.58 -28.41
N CYS A 96 -17.96 -4.24 -29.18
CA CYS A 96 -18.98 -5.20 -29.59
C CYS A 96 -18.59 -5.95 -30.87
N PRO A 97 -18.50 -7.30 -30.84
CA PRO A 97 -18.18 -8.08 -32.02
C PRO A 97 -19.34 -8.09 -33.02
N GLU A 98 -19.01 -8.02 -34.31
CA GLU A 98 -19.98 -8.15 -35.41
C GLU A 98 -20.17 -9.62 -35.81
N ASN A 99 -21.34 -9.92 -36.40
CA ASN A 99 -21.68 -11.24 -36.97
C ASN A 99 -21.71 -12.43 -35.99
N VAL A 100 -21.67 -12.18 -34.68
CA VAL A 100 -21.90 -13.19 -33.65
C VAL A 100 -23.39 -13.42 -33.40
N ASP A 101 -23.75 -14.54 -32.79
CA ASP A 101 -25.13 -14.77 -32.35
C ASP A 101 -25.53 -13.76 -31.27
N CYS A 102 -26.70 -13.15 -31.40
CA CYS A 102 -27.19 -12.13 -30.46
C CYS A 102 -27.22 -12.63 -29.01
N THR A 103 -27.42 -13.93 -28.78
CA THR A 103 -27.45 -14.54 -27.45
C THR A 103 -26.08 -14.62 -26.77
N LEU A 104 -24.98 -14.47 -27.53
CA LEU A 104 -23.60 -14.52 -27.04
C LEU A 104 -23.00 -13.13 -26.76
N LEU A 105 -23.68 -12.05 -27.15
CA LEU A 105 -23.21 -10.68 -26.93
C LEU A 105 -22.95 -10.38 -25.45
N GLY A 106 -21.91 -9.59 -25.15
CA GLY A 106 -21.60 -9.16 -23.79
C GLY A 106 -22.62 -8.19 -23.19
N GLY A 107 -22.64 -8.05 -21.87
CA GLY A 107 -23.51 -7.11 -21.14
C GLY A 107 -23.37 -5.63 -21.54
N GLU A 108 -22.26 -5.26 -22.20
CA GLU A 108 -21.97 -3.96 -22.79
C GLU A 108 -22.71 -3.72 -24.12
N CYS A 109 -23.07 -4.78 -24.83
CA CYS A 109 -23.68 -4.78 -26.15
C CYS A 109 -25.21 -4.98 -26.13
N ILE A 110 -25.76 -5.28 -24.96
CA ILE A 110 -27.18 -5.61 -24.80
C ILE A 110 -27.82 -4.67 -23.78
N ASP A 111 -29.12 -4.47 -23.94
CA ASP A 111 -29.99 -3.81 -22.98
C ASP A 111 -30.97 -4.83 -22.42
N CYS A 112 -31.16 -4.84 -21.10
CA CYS A 112 -31.90 -5.88 -20.41
C CYS A 112 -32.89 -5.27 -19.42
N GLU A 113 -34.09 -5.84 -19.38
CA GLU A 113 -35.12 -5.47 -18.41
C GLU A 113 -34.88 -6.21 -17.09
N PHE A 114 -34.47 -5.47 -16.07
CA PHE A 114 -34.19 -6.01 -14.74
C PHE A 114 -35.35 -5.80 -13.78
N ASN A 115 -35.58 -6.79 -12.91
CA ASN A 115 -36.51 -6.66 -11.81
C ASN A 115 -35.81 -5.98 -10.63
N THR A 116 -36.14 -4.72 -10.34
CA THR A 116 -35.52 -3.95 -9.25
C THR A 116 -36.03 -4.32 -7.86
N SER A 117 -37.09 -5.15 -7.76
CA SER A 117 -37.72 -5.57 -6.50
C SER A 117 -37.28 -6.98 -6.07
N CYS A 118 -36.32 -7.58 -6.76
CA CYS A 118 -35.82 -8.91 -6.40
C CYS A 118 -35.05 -8.89 -5.07
N GLN A 119 -35.00 -10.05 -4.40
CA GLN A 119 -34.18 -10.21 -3.20
C GLN A 119 -32.70 -10.30 -3.59
N TYR A 120 -31.86 -9.48 -2.95
CA TYR A 120 -30.42 -9.45 -3.22
C TYR A 120 -29.78 -10.84 -3.15
N GLY A 121 -29.02 -11.21 -4.17
CA GLY A 121 -28.33 -12.50 -4.29
C GLY A 121 -29.18 -13.63 -4.88
N SER A 122 -30.48 -13.44 -5.07
CA SER A 122 -31.33 -14.41 -5.80
C SER A 122 -31.01 -14.43 -7.30
N LYS A 123 -31.14 -15.60 -7.92
CA LYS A 123 -31.05 -15.74 -9.38
C LYS A 123 -32.36 -15.30 -10.04
N GLN A 124 -32.25 -14.49 -11.07
CA GLN A 124 -33.37 -13.89 -11.80
C GLN A 124 -33.15 -14.02 -13.30
N VAL A 125 -34.22 -13.93 -14.08
CA VAL A 125 -34.16 -13.97 -15.56
C VAL A 125 -34.54 -12.61 -16.10
N ALA A 126 -33.66 -12.02 -16.91
CA ALA A 126 -33.89 -10.76 -17.61
C ALA A 126 -34.16 -11.02 -19.09
N LYS A 127 -35.10 -10.27 -19.67
CA LYS A 127 -35.28 -10.20 -21.12
C LYS A 127 -34.34 -9.17 -21.69
N CYS A 128 -33.48 -9.61 -22.60
CA CYS A 128 -32.40 -8.80 -23.18
C CYS A 128 -32.58 -8.65 -24.69
N SER A 129 -32.15 -7.51 -25.21
CA SER A 129 -32.06 -7.22 -26.64
C SER A 129 -30.76 -6.50 -26.99
N PRO A 130 -30.20 -6.67 -28.20
CA PRO A 130 -29.05 -5.89 -28.66
C PRO A 130 -29.39 -4.40 -28.73
N LYS A 131 -28.42 -3.54 -28.39
CA LYS A 131 -28.58 -2.09 -28.54
C LYS A 131 -28.85 -1.71 -30.00
N ALA A 132 -29.49 -0.55 -30.22
CA ALA A 132 -30.03 -0.12 -31.51
C ALA A 132 -29.03 -0.17 -32.69
N ASN A 133 -27.73 0.02 -32.42
CA ASN A 133 -26.70 0.12 -33.45
C ASN A 133 -25.81 -1.13 -33.60
N ILE A 134 -26.20 -2.26 -33.01
CA ILE A 134 -25.40 -3.50 -33.04
C ILE A 134 -26.05 -4.53 -33.97
N THR A 135 -25.26 -5.03 -34.91
CA THR A 135 -25.61 -6.09 -35.86
C THR A 135 -25.17 -7.45 -35.31
N CYS A 136 -26.12 -8.37 -35.19
CA CYS A 136 -25.89 -9.73 -34.71
C CYS A 136 -26.87 -10.69 -35.39
N SER A 137 -26.50 -11.97 -35.43
CA SER A 137 -27.27 -13.05 -36.06
C SER A 137 -28.21 -13.73 -35.06
N GLY A 138 -29.34 -14.28 -35.51
CA GLY A 138 -30.24 -15.06 -34.65
C GLY A 138 -31.32 -14.24 -33.93
N LYS A 139 -31.75 -14.71 -32.76
CA LYS A 139 -32.90 -14.16 -32.03
C LYS A 139 -32.53 -12.85 -31.33
N ARG A 140 -33.17 -11.73 -31.70
CA ARG A 140 -32.90 -10.40 -31.11
C ARG A 140 -33.48 -10.19 -29.70
N VAL A 141 -34.39 -11.06 -29.25
CA VAL A 141 -34.95 -11.00 -27.89
C VAL A 141 -34.75 -12.35 -27.23
N PHE A 142 -33.96 -12.37 -26.17
CA PHE A 142 -33.56 -13.60 -25.49
C PHE A 142 -33.52 -13.39 -23.98
N GLU A 143 -33.51 -14.49 -23.26
CA GLU A 143 -33.51 -14.49 -21.80
C GLU A 143 -32.13 -14.82 -21.28
N ARG A 144 -31.66 -14.07 -20.27
CA ARG A 144 -30.39 -14.32 -19.57
C ARG A 144 -30.59 -14.35 -18.07
N GLU A 145 -29.95 -15.33 -17.44
CA GLU A 145 -29.89 -15.42 -15.99
C GLU A 145 -28.91 -14.38 -15.44
N TYR A 146 -29.28 -13.75 -14.32
CA TYR A 146 -28.43 -12.82 -13.58
C TYR A 146 -28.65 -12.95 -12.08
N ASP A 147 -27.62 -12.60 -11.31
CA ASP A 147 -27.77 -12.46 -9.87
C ASP A 147 -28.36 -11.09 -9.56
N CYS A 148 -29.38 -11.05 -8.71
CA CYS A 148 -29.99 -9.82 -8.22
C CYS A 148 -28.97 -9.00 -7.38
N ARG A 149 -28.18 -8.14 -8.03
CA ARG A 149 -27.26 -7.17 -7.41
C ARG A 149 -26.94 -6.02 -8.38
N TYR A 150 -26.54 -4.88 -7.83
CA TYR A 150 -26.07 -3.76 -8.65
C TYR A 150 -24.63 -3.96 -9.12
N CYS A 151 -24.27 -3.35 -10.24
CA CYS A 151 -22.94 -3.44 -10.83
C CYS A 151 -21.82 -3.04 -9.86
N TYR A 152 -22.03 -2.01 -9.03
CA TYR A 152 -21.05 -1.55 -8.04
C TYR A 152 -20.79 -2.55 -6.89
N GLN A 153 -21.69 -3.52 -6.70
CA GLN A 153 -21.58 -4.55 -5.66
C GLN A 153 -20.86 -5.82 -6.16
N LEU A 154 -20.44 -5.87 -7.43
CA LEU A 154 -19.70 -7.01 -7.95
C LEU A 154 -18.34 -7.17 -7.25
N SER A 155 -17.91 -8.42 -7.13
CA SER A 155 -16.61 -8.76 -6.55
C SER A 155 -15.46 -8.36 -7.48
N ALA A 156 -14.23 -8.30 -6.93
CA ALA A 156 -13.04 -7.94 -7.71
C ALA A 156 -12.80 -8.85 -8.93
N TRP A 157 -13.23 -10.11 -8.86
CA TRP A 157 -13.10 -11.07 -9.96
C TRP A 157 -14.11 -10.84 -11.10
N GLN A 158 -15.20 -10.13 -10.82
CA GLN A 158 -16.29 -9.87 -11.77
C GLN A 158 -16.22 -8.44 -12.34
N THR A 159 -15.24 -7.65 -11.90
CA THR A 159 -15.02 -6.26 -12.32
C THR A 159 -13.61 -6.08 -12.84
N TRP A 160 -13.42 -5.19 -13.81
CA TRP A 160 -12.11 -4.67 -14.21
C TRP A 160 -12.01 -3.22 -13.74
N CYS A 161 -10.87 -2.79 -13.19
CA CYS A 161 -10.67 -1.44 -12.69
C CYS A 161 -9.36 -0.87 -13.21
N ASN A 162 -9.34 0.43 -13.50
CA ASN A 162 -8.10 1.10 -13.87
C ASN A 162 -7.07 1.00 -12.74
N GLN A 163 -5.84 0.70 -13.11
CA GLN A 163 -4.71 0.69 -12.19
C GLN A 163 -4.02 2.05 -12.24
N SER A 164 -3.56 2.54 -11.10
CA SER A 164 -2.76 3.75 -11.01
C SER A 164 -1.55 3.51 -10.14
N ILE A 165 -0.40 3.99 -10.60
CA ILE A 165 0.85 4.04 -9.83
C ILE A 165 0.99 5.37 -9.08
N ASP A 166 0.20 6.39 -9.44
CA ASP A 166 0.22 7.72 -8.83
C ASP A 166 -0.57 7.79 -7.51
N CYS A 167 -0.95 6.63 -6.97
CA CYS A 167 -1.50 6.51 -5.62
C CYS A 167 -0.43 6.67 -4.52
N ALA A 168 0.79 7.09 -4.89
CA ALA A 168 1.85 7.50 -3.97
C ALA A 168 1.40 8.70 -3.12
N LEU A 169 1.66 8.58 -1.82
CA LEU A 169 0.97 9.29 -0.75
C LEU A 169 1.30 10.79 -0.71
N ASN A 170 0.34 11.64 -1.07
CA ASN A 170 0.13 12.94 -0.40
C ASN A 170 -0.59 12.77 0.97
N LYS A 171 -0.48 11.60 1.63
CA LYS A 171 -1.09 11.34 2.95
C LYS A 171 -0.02 11.22 4.04
N PRO A 172 -0.24 11.82 5.22
CA PRO A 172 0.76 11.91 6.27
C PRO A 172 1.18 10.53 6.81
N ARG A 173 2.49 10.41 6.99
CA ARG A 173 3.35 9.33 7.52
C ARG A 173 2.93 8.61 8.82
N SER A 174 1.71 8.80 9.30
CA SER A 174 1.32 8.48 10.68
C SER A 174 0.66 7.12 10.90
N HIS A 175 0.54 6.25 9.89
CA HIS A 175 -0.11 4.95 10.06
C HIS A 175 0.60 3.83 9.29
N TRP A 176 1.08 2.82 10.02
CA TRP A 176 1.54 1.52 9.51
C TRP A 176 0.50 0.43 9.87
N PRO A 177 0.16 -0.54 8.99
CA PRO A 177 0.23 -0.56 7.54
C PRO A 177 -1.19 -0.76 6.95
N ALA A 178 -1.95 0.33 6.75
CA ALA A 178 -3.14 0.25 5.92
C ALA A 178 -2.71 0.49 4.47
N ARG A 179 -2.79 -0.54 3.61
CA ARG A 179 -2.58 -0.36 2.16
C ARG A 179 -3.45 0.81 1.69
N PRO A 180 -2.89 1.84 1.04
CA PRO A 180 -3.69 2.98 0.65
C PRO A 180 -4.74 2.55 -0.37
N PHE A 181 -5.96 3.06 -0.21
CA PHE A 181 -7.00 2.95 -1.22
C PHE A 181 -7.01 4.19 -2.09
N PHE A 182 -7.26 4.01 -3.38
CA PHE A 182 -7.56 5.09 -4.31
C PHE A 182 -8.91 4.84 -4.98
N VAL A 183 -9.54 5.92 -5.45
CA VAL A 183 -10.77 5.82 -6.22
C VAL A 183 -10.40 5.51 -7.66
N SER A 184 -10.84 4.36 -8.15
CA SER A 184 -10.65 3.93 -9.54
C SER A 184 -11.99 3.86 -10.27
N THR A 185 -11.96 4.09 -11.57
CA THR A 185 -13.06 3.78 -12.48
C THR A 185 -13.04 2.29 -12.80
N CYS A 186 -14.17 1.63 -12.57
CA CYS A 186 -14.34 0.19 -12.73
C CYS A 186 -15.51 -0.13 -13.66
N TRP A 187 -15.39 -1.24 -14.38
CA TRP A 187 -16.37 -1.80 -15.30
C TRP A 187 -16.75 -3.22 -14.89
N ALA A 188 -18.02 -3.57 -15.03
CA ALA A 188 -18.48 -4.96 -14.93
C ALA A 188 -18.03 -5.78 -16.14
N LYS A 189 -17.50 -6.99 -15.92
CA LYS A 189 -17.12 -7.91 -17.01
C LYS A 189 -18.33 -8.28 -17.88
N SER A 190 -18.10 -8.51 -19.17
CA SER A 190 -19.12 -8.80 -20.19
C SER A 190 -20.03 -9.98 -19.86
N GLU A 191 -19.49 -11.00 -19.20
CA GLU A 191 -20.19 -12.25 -18.85
C GLU A 191 -21.19 -12.06 -17.70
N HIS A 192 -20.95 -11.10 -16.81
CA HIS A 192 -21.82 -10.88 -15.66
C HIS A 192 -22.81 -9.75 -15.90
N LEU A 193 -24.09 -10.11 -15.82
CA LEU A 193 -25.20 -9.17 -15.93
C LEU A 193 -25.53 -8.60 -14.54
N CYS A 194 -25.76 -7.30 -14.45
CA CYS A 194 -25.95 -6.57 -13.20
C CYS A 194 -26.81 -5.33 -13.42
N MET A 195 -27.47 -4.88 -12.35
CA MET A 195 -28.37 -3.72 -12.40
C MET A 195 -27.61 -2.40 -12.32
N GLY A 196 -28.16 -1.38 -12.99
CA GLY A 196 -27.63 -0.01 -12.98
C GLY A 196 -26.49 0.21 -13.97
N ARG A 197 -25.66 1.23 -13.70
CA ARG A 197 -24.55 1.58 -14.58
C ARG A 197 -23.43 0.56 -14.47
N ARG A 198 -22.99 0.00 -15.60
CA ARG A 198 -21.89 -0.98 -15.68
C ARG A 198 -20.52 -0.37 -15.42
N CYS A 199 -20.39 0.95 -15.56
CA CYS A 199 -19.22 1.72 -15.18
C CYS A 199 -19.51 2.54 -13.91
N PHE A 200 -18.60 2.48 -12.92
CA PHE A 200 -18.77 3.09 -11.62
C PHE A 200 -17.42 3.31 -10.92
N HIS A 201 -17.39 4.23 -9.95
CA HIS A 201 -16.21 4.43 -9.11
C HIS A 201 -16.19 3.43 -7.95
N LYS A 202 -15.03 2.84 -7.68
CA LYS A 202 -14.80 1.91 -6.57
C LYS A 202 -13.49 2.24 -5.86
N GLN A 203 -13.47 2.10 -4.53
CA GLN A 203 -12.23 2.13 -3.78
C GLN A 203 -11.48 0.81 -3.97
N VAL A 204 -10.30 0.90 -4.60
CA VAL A 204 -9.42 -0.25 -4.85
C VAL A 204 -8.08 -0.03 -4.15
N PHE A 205 -7.40 -1.14 -3.83
CA PHE A 205 -6.08 -1.08 -3.21
C PHE A 205 -5.06 -0.52 -4.20
N CYS A 206 -4.20 0.37 -3.71
CA CYS A 206 -3.03 0.87 -4.42
C CYS A 206 -1.98 -0.24 -4.52
N ASN A 207 -1.51 -0.49 -5.75
CA ASN A 207 -0.43 -1.43 -6.02
C ASN A 207 0.82 -0.66 -6.51
N TRP A 208 1.38 0.18 -5.64
CA TRP A 208 2.57 0.97 -5.94
C TRP A 208 3.82 0.34 -5.32
N SER A 209 4.89 0.24 -6.09
CA SER A 209 6.18 -0.33 -5.67
C SER A 209 7.32 0.64 -5.98
N ASN A 210 8.25 0.84 -5.04
CA ASN A 210 9.40 1.73 -5.20
C ASN A 210 10.72 0.96 -5.41
N GLY A 211 10.66 -0.26 -5.95
CA GLY A 211 11.84 -1.08 -6.25
C GLY A 211 12.38 -1.95 -5.10
N TYR A 212 11.71 -1.95 -3.93
CA TYR A 212 12.10 -2.80 -2.81
C TYR A 212 11.78 -4.26 -3.10
N LYS A 213 12.78 -5.14 -3.02
CA LYS A 213 12.59 -6.59 -3.24
C LYS A 213 12.48 -7.31 -1.91
N TRP A 214 11.45 -8.13 -1.75
CA TRP A 214 11.26 -8.91 -0.52
C TRP A 214 12.44 -9.85 -0.25
N SER A 215 12.91 -10.53 -1.30
CA SER A 215 14.05 -11.45 -1.23
C SER A 215 15.35 -10.77 -0.77
N LYS A 216 15.59 -9.52 -1.20
CA LYS A 216 16.76 -8.74 -0.76
C LYS A 216 16.66 -8.36 0.71
N ALA A 217 15.49 -7.88 1.15
CA ALA A 217 15.25 -7.56 2.56
C ALA A 217 15.46 -8.80 3.45
N MET A 218 14.95 -9.96 3.01
CA MET A 218 15.16 -11.25 3.65
C MET A 218 16.64 -11.64 3.76
N LEU A 219 17.36 -11.58 2.64
CA LEU A 219 18.78 -11.93 2.59
C LEU A 219 19.60 -11.02 3.51
N LEU A 220 19.33 -9.70 3.47
CA LEU A 220 19.99 -8.74 4.33
C LEU A 220 19.68 -8.97 5.81
N SER A 221 18.48 -9.41 6.15
CA SER A 221 18.10 -9.73 7.53
C SER A 221 18.84 -10.97 8.05
N ILE A 222 18.99 -12.02 7.23
CA ILE A 222 19.69 -13.25 7.60
C ILE A 222 21.19 -13.01 7.78
N PHE A 223 21.84 -12.37 6.80
CA PHE A 223 23.30 -12.26 6.80
C PHE A 223 23.82 -11.00 7.51
N LEU A 224 23.07 -9.90 7.46
CA LEU A 224 23.49 -8.60 7.98
C LEU A 224 22.47 -7.98 8.97
N GLY A 225 21.50 -8.76 9.45
CA GLY A 225 20.48 -8.26 10.39
C GLY A 225 21.07 -7.79 11.72
N GLY A 226 22.18 -8.37 12.16
CA GLY A 226 22.85 -7.99 13.41
C GLY A 226 23.42 -6.58 13.33
N PHE A 227 23.79 -6.15 12.12
CA PHE A 227 24.23 -4.79 11.82
C PHE A 227 23.07 -3.86 11.44
N GLY A 228 21.83 -4.34 11.44
CA GLY A 228 20.64 -3.55 11.10
C GLY A 228 20.56 -3.10 9.64
N VAL A 229 21.32 -3.73 8.72
CA VAL A 229 21.35 -3.35 7.29
C VAL A 229 20.01 -3.58 6.61
N ASP A 230 19.25 -4.57 7.06
CA ASP A 230 17.85 -4.80 6.70
C ASP A 230 16.96 -3.58 6.99
N ARG A 231 17.18 -2.88 8.10
CA ARG A 231 16.42 -1.67 8.49
C ARG A 231 16.82 -0.45 7.69
N PHE A 232 18.12 -0.30 7.44
CA PHE A 232 18.61 0.74 6.54
C PHE A 232 18.06 0.55 5.13
N TYR A 233 18.01 -0.69 4.63
CA TYR A 233 17.42 -1.00 3.32
C TYR A 233 15.95 -0.58 3.23
N LEU A 234 15.15 -0.86 4.26
CA LEU A 234 13.73 -0.46 4.27
C LEU A 234 13.51 1.04 4.58
N GLY A 235 14.57 1.81 4.86
CA GLY A 235 14.50 3.24 5.18
C GLY A 235 14.24 3.58 6.66
N PHE A 236 14.25 2.57 7.54
CA PHE A 236 14.20 2.74 9.00
C PHE A 236 15.60 2.96 9.59
N TRP A 237 16.25 4.06 9.23
CA TRP A 237 17.64 4.34 9.62
C TRP A 237 17.84 4.47 11.14
N VAL A 238 16.86 5.02 11.87
CA VAL A 238 16.94 5.17 13.34
C VAL A 238 16.96 3.81 14.04
N GLU A 239 16.11 2.87 13.61
CA GLU A 239 16.08 1.51 14.16
C GLU A 239 17.35 0.74 13.80
N GLY A 240 17.91 0.97 12.60
CA GLY A 240 19.20 0.41 12.19
C GLY A 240 20.35 0.85 13.10
N ILE A 241 20.44 2.14 13.44
CA ILE A 241 21.46 2.66 14.35
C ILE A 241 21.28 2.06 15.76
N GLY A 242 20.04 1.95 16.25
CA GLY A 242 19.77 1.32 17.54
C GLY A 242 20.31 -0.11 17.63
N LYS A 243 20.19 -0.89 16.55
CA LYS A 243 20.73 -2.24 16.48
C LYS A 243 22.25 -2.27 16.48
N LEU A 244 22.89 -1.40 15.71
CA LEU A 244 24.36 -1.26 15.68
C LEU A 244 24.94 -0.95 17.05
N LEU A 245 24.33 -0.02 17.79
CA LEU A 245 24.76 0.35 19.14
C LEU A 245 24.53 -0.77 20.16
N SER A 246 23.51 -1.60 19.95
CA SER A 246 23.27 -2.80 20.76
C SER A 246 24.15 -4.01 20.39
N PHE A 247 25.16 -3.83 19.52
CA PHE A 247 25.96 -4.90 18.93
C PHE A 247 25.11 -6.04 18.32
N GLY A 248 23.94 -5.68 17.75
CA GLY A 248 23.02 -6.65 17.15
C GLY A 248 22.38 -7.64 18.13
N GLY A 249 22.51 -7.41 19.45
CA GLY A 249 21.90 -8.21 20.52
C GLY A 249 22.08 -9.73 20.37
N LEU A 250 23.32 -10.19 20.15
CA LEU A 250 23.69 -11.62 20.09
C LEU A 250 22.86 -12.48 19.12
N GLY A 251 22.24 -11.89 18.09
CA GLY A 251 21.41 -12.62 17.13
C GLY A 251 19.92 -12.71 17.48
N VAL A 252 19.48 -12.18 18.63
CA VAL A 252 18.04 -12.11 18.94
C VAL A 252 17.33 -11.15 17.98
N TRP A 253 17.95 -10.01 17.67
CA TRP A 253 17.40 -9.05 16.72
C TRP A 253 17.27 -9.65 15.33
N THR A 254 18.28 -10.39 14.86
CA THR A 254 18.25 -11.03 13.53
C THR A 254 17.11 -12.02 13.42
N LEU A 255 16.87 -12.84 14.45
CA LEU A 255 15.76 -13.78 14.48
C LEU A 255 14.40 -13.07 14.41
N VAL A 256 14.23 -11.99 15.19
CA VAL A 256 13.00 -11.19 15.18
C VAL A 256 12.79 -10.58 13.79
N ASP A 257 13.81 -9.98 13.18
CA ASP A 257 13.68 -9.35 11.87
C ASP A 257 13.34 -10.33 10.76
N VAL A 258 13.97 -11.51 10.75
CA VAL A 258 13.68 -12.56 9.76
C VAL A 258 12.21 -12.97 9.86
N ILE A 259 11.69 -13.15 11.08
CA ILE A 259 10.27 -13.47 11.28
C ILE A 259 9.39 -12.32 10.76
N LEU A 260 9.67 -11.07 11.15
CA LEU A 260 8.81 -9.93 10.83
C LEU A 260 8.81 -9.57 9.33
N ILE A 261 9.94 -9.72 8.64
CA ILE A 261 10.03 -9.57 7.18
C ILE A 261 9.38 -10.78 6.50
N GLY A 262 9.52 -11.97 7.07
CA GLY A 262 8.99 -13.22 6.51
C GLY A 262 7.49 -13.28 6.46
N VAL A 263 6.84 -12.86 7.54
CA VAL A 263 5.38 -12.75 7.60
C VAL A 263 4.86 -11.49 6.87
N GLY A 264 5.75 -10.63 6.36
CA GLY A 264 5.38 -9.37 5.70
C GLY A 264 4.75 -8.33 6.64
N TYR A 265 4.98 -8.46 7.95
CA TYR A 265 4.49 -7.48 8.93
C TYR A 265 5.20 -6.13 8.78
N ILE A 266 6.46 -6.15 8.30
CA ILE A 266 7.28 -4.97 8.09
C ILE A 266 7.54 -4.78 6.60
N GLY A 267 7.03 -3.66 6.07
CA GLY A 267 7.23 -3.22 4.70
C GLY A 267 8.22 -2.05 4.61
N PRO A 268 8.57 -1.62 3.38
CA PRO A 268 9.40 -0.44 3.12
C PRO A 268 8.78 0.82 3.72
N SER A 269 9.60 1.70 4.32
CA SER A 269 9.18 2.88 5.11
C SER A 269 8.37 3.95 4.36
N ASP A 270 8.32 3.88 3.03
CA ASP A 270 7.52 4.74 2.16
C ASP A 270 6.08 4.21 1.96
N GLY A 271 5.78 3.00 2.45
CA GLY A 271 4.48 2.35 2.30
C GLY A 271 4.31 1.66 0.94
N SER A 272 5.38 1.52 0.16
CA SER A 272 5.37 0.77 -1.08
C SER A 272 5.24 -0.75 -0.85
N LEU A 273 4.74 -1.47 -1.86
CA LEU A 273 4.72 -2.93 -1.84
C LEU A 273 6.09 -3.49 -2.28
N TYR A 274 6.44 -4.64 -1.71
CA TYR A 274 7.55 -5.43 -2.19
C TYR A 274 7.30 -5.94 -3.62
N ILE A 275 8.38 -6.01 -4.40
CA ILE A 275 8.47 -6.68 -5.71
C ILE A 275 9.04 -8.09 -5.53
#